data_AF-A0AAW6XRZ3-F1
#
_entry.id   AF-A0AAW6XRZ3-F1
#
_cell.length_a   1.000
_cell.length_b   1.000
_cell.length_c   1.000
_cell.angle_alpha   90.00
_cell.angle_beta   90.00
_cell.angle_gamma   90.00
#
_symmetry.space_group_name_H-M   'P 1'
#
loop_
_entity.id
_entity.type
_entity.pdbx_description
1 polymer ?
#
loop_
_entity_poly.entity_id
_entity_poly.type
_entity_poly.pdbx_seq_one_letter_code
_entity_poly.pdbx_strand_id
1 'polypeptide(L)' 'MIKVMLILWYLFVGGLWLLLLAMIFSDAFETPFKKIQKQTVIEGIIPALFITIIFWMIALIPNFIGAVIQWIVSLFH' A
#
# COMPACT_ATOMS: atom_id res chain seq x y z
N MET A 1 21.63 10.97 -0.81
CA MET A 1 20.33 11.65 -0.54
C MET A 1 19.14 10.89 -1.11
N ILE A 2 19.22 10.29 -2.31
CA ILE A 2 18.13 9.50 -2.92
C ILE A 2 17.64 8.33 -2.04
N LYS A 3 18.53 7.59 -1.37
CA LYS A 3 18.14 6.46 -0.50
C LYS A 3 17.29 6.88 0.71
N VAL A 4 17.63 7.99 1.35
CA VAL A 4 16.86 8.52 2.50
C VAL A 4 15.48 8.99 2.04
N MET A 5 15.40 9.61 0.87
CA MET A 5 14.14 10.05 0.26
C MET A 5 13.23 8.86 -0.10
N LEU A 6 13.80 7.75 -0.60
CA LEU A 6 13.07 6.50 -0.84
C LEU A 6 12.54 5.88 0.46
N ILE A 7 13.35 5.87 1.51
CA ILE A 7 12.92 5.36 2.84
C ILE A 7 11.76 6.21 3.38
N LEU A 8 11.85 7.53 3.31
CA LEU A 8 10.76 8.44 3.68
C LEU A 8 9.50 8.20 2.85
N TRP A 9 9.64 7.96 1.54
CA TRP A 9 8.52 7.62 0.66
C TRP A 9 7.84 6.32 1.09
N TYR A 10 8.60 5.25 1.34
CA TYR A 10 8.04 3.98 1.79
C TYR A 10 7.36 4.09 3.15
N LEU A 11 7.94 4.86 4.08
CA LEU A 11 7.33 5.11 5.38
C LEU A 11 6.02 5.89 5.24
N PHE A 12 5.98 6.90 4.37
CA PHE A 12 4.79 7.69 4.12
C PHE A 12 3.68 6.85 3.47
N VAL A 13 3.99 6.13 2.38
CA VAL A 13 3.05 5.27 1.67
C VAL A 13 2.57 4.13 2.57
N GLY A 14 3.47 3.52 3.33
CA GLY A 14 3.15 2.47 4.29
C GLY A 14 2.29 2.96 5.45
N GLY A 15 2.55 4.16 5.97
CA GLY A 15 1.72 4.78 7.01
C GLY A 15 0.30 5.06 6.53
N LEU A 16 0.14 5.61 5.32
CA LEU A 16 -1.17 5.82 4.71
C LEU A 16 -1.91 4.50 4.45
N TRP A 17 -1.19 3.47 3.99
CA TRP A 17 -1.75 2.14 3.79
C TRP A 17 -2.30 1.53 5.10
N LEU A 18 -1.55 1.63 6.20
CA LEU A 18 -1.98 1.15 7.51
C LEU A 18 -3.20 1.90 8.03
N LEU A 19 -3.29 3.22 7.83
CA LEU A 19 -4.45 4.01 8.21
C LEU A 19 -5.71 3.58 7.44
N LEU A 20 -5.60 3.35 6.14
CA LEU A 20 -6.70 2.87 5.30
C LEU A 20 -7.15 1.46 5.70
N LEU A 21 -6.20 0.55 5.99
CA LEU A 21 -6.53 -0.78 6.49
C LEU A 21 -7.25 -0.71 7.84
N ALA A 22 -6.79 0.16 8.75
CA ALA A 22 -7.43 0.34 10.05
C ALA A 22 -8.89 0.81 9.90
N MET A 23 -9.18 1.70 8.95
CA MET A 23 -10.57 2.12 8.67
C MET A 23 -11.42 0.97 8.14
N ILE A 24 -10.90 0.14 7.22
CA ILE A 24 -11.66 -0.98 6.62
C ILE A 24 -12.02 -2.03 7.68
N PHE A 25 -11.12 -2.27 8.63
CA PHE A 25 -11.31 -3.29 9.66
C PHE A 25 -11.83 -2.73 10.99
N SER A 26 -12.06 -1.41 11.12
CA SER A 26 -12.53 -0.78 12.36
C SER A 26 -13.81 -1.44 12.88
N ASP A 27 -14.80 -1.60 11.99
CA ASP A 27 -16.10 -2.22 12.32
C ASP A 27 -15.96 -3.70 12.70
N ALA A 28 -14.93 -4.37 12.19
CA ALA A 28 -14.63 -5.75 12.55
C ALA A 28 -14.09 -5.88 13.98
N PHE A 29 -13.53 -4.83 14.59
CA PHE A 29 -13.02 -4.89 15.97
C PHE A 29 -14.04 -4.44 17.03
N GLU A 30 -15.07 -3.67 16.67
CA GLU A 30 -16.04 -3.12 17.62
C GLU A 30 -17.21 -4.07 17.97
N THR A 31 -17.44 -5.14 17.20
CA THR A 31 -18.62 -6.00 17.38
C THR A 31 -18.34 -7.24 18.27
N PRO A 32 -19.11 -7.46 19.37
CA PRO A 32 -18.91 -8.61 20.25
C PRO A 32 -19.28 -9.93 19.56
N PHE A 33 -18.33 -10.88 19.59
CA PHE A 33 -18.36 -12.25 19.04
C PHE A 33 -19.74 -12.88 18.82
N LYS A 34 -20.36 -12.59 17.68
CA LYS A 34 -21.42 -13.39 17.07
C LYS A 34 -21.07 -13.57 15.59
N LYS A 35 -21.40 -14.74 15.04
CA LYS A 35 -21.16 -15.24 13.66
C LYS A 35 -21.07 -14.22 12.51
N ILE A 36 -21.67 -13.04 12.64
CA ILE A 36 -21.64 -11.88 11.75
C ILE A 36 -20.20 -11.39 11.48
N GLN A 37 -19.30 -11.41 12.47
CA GLN A 37 -17.94 -10.88 12.34
C GLN A 37 -17.08 -11.63 11.30
N LYS A 38 -17.26 -12.95 11.13
CA LYS A 38 -16.55 -13.71 10.09
C LYS A 38 -16.92 -13.22 8.69
N GLN A 39 -18.19 -12.88 8.50
CA GLN A 39 -18.68 -12.40 7.21
C GLN A 39 -18.18 -10.98 6.93
N THR A 40 -18.25 -10.07 7.91
CA THR A 40 -17.69 -8.71 7.79
C THR A 40 -16.17 -8.71 7.54
N VAL A 41 -15.43 -9.62 8.19
CA VAL A 41 -13.98 -9.77 7.94
C VAL A 41 -13.73 -10.29 6.53
N ILE A 42 -14.46 -11.31 6.06
CA ILE A 42 -14.32 -11.83 4.69
C ILE A 42 -14.69 -10.75 3.65
N GLU A 43 -15.74 -9.97 3.91
CA GLU A 43 -16.16 -8.85 3.06
C GLU A 43 -15.11 -7.72 3.05
N GLY A 44 -14.39 -7.50 4.16
CA GLY A 44 -13.30 -6.53 4.26
C GLY A 44 -11.98 -6.97 3.62
N ILE A 45 -11.73 -8.28 3.45
CA ILE A 45 -10.49 -8.82 2.86
C ILE A 45 -10.35 -8.43 1.39
N ILE A 46 -11.42 -8.54 0.60
CA ILE A 46 -11.39 -8.21 -0.84
C ILE A 46 -10.99 -6.74 -1.08
N PRO A 47 -11.66 -5.73 -0.48
CA PRO A 47 -11.26 -4.33 -0.66
C PRO A 47 -9.89 -4.03 -0.05
N ALA A 48 -9.52 -4.66 1.07
CA ALA A 48 -8.19 -4.53 1.66
C ALA A 48 -7.09 -5.04 0.73
N LEU A 49 -7.29 -6.18 0.05
CA LEU A 49 -6.36 -6.70 -0.96
C LEU A 49 -6.21 -5.73 -2.14
N PHE A 50 -7.32 -5.21 -2.65
CA PHE A 50 -7.30 -4.26 -3.77
C PHE A 50 -6.53 -2.97 -3.41
N ILE A 51 -6.79 -2.42 -2.23
CA ILE A 51 -6.07 -1.24 -1.72
C ILE A 51 -4.58 -1.56 -1.52
N THR A 52 -4.26 -2.74 -1.00
CA THR A 52 -2.87 -3.16 -0.83
C THR A 52 -2.13 -3.22 -2.16
N ILE A 53 -2.74 -3.76 -3.22
CA ILE A 53 -2.15 -3.81 -4.56
C ILE A 53 -1.89 -2.41 -5.09
N ILE A 54 -2.84 -1.48 -4.94
CA ILE A 54 -2.67 -0.09 -5.37
C ILE A 54 -1.51 0.59 -4.62
N PHE A 55 -1.47 0.46 -3.30
CA PHE A 55 -0.41 1.06 -2.49
C PHE A 55 0.96 0.46 -2.81
N TRP A 56 1.01 -0.83 -3.14
CA TRP A 56 2.23 -1.49 -3.58
C TRP A 56 2.73 -0.93 -4.92
N MET A 57 1.82 -0.72 -5.88
CA MET A 57 2.16 -0.04 -7.14
C MET A 57 2.69 1.37 -6.89
N ILE A 58 2.03 2.16 -6.04
CA ILE A 58 2.44 3.53 -5.70
C ILE A 58 3.84 3.54 -5.05
N ALA A 59 4.10 2.62 -4.13
CA ALA A 59 5.40 2.48 -3.49
C ALA A 59 6.52 2.26 -4.52
N LEU A 60 6.25 1.52 -5.61
CA LEU A 60 7.24 1.17 -6.63
C LEU A 60 7.46 2.27 -7.69
N ILE A 61 6.60 3.29 -7.77
CA ILE A 61 6.71 4.37 -8.77
C ILE A 61 8.11 4.99 -8.83
N PRO A 62 8.76 5.39 -7.70
CA PRO A 62 10.07 6.02 -7.77
C PRO A 62 11.16 5.08 -8.32
N ASN A 63 11.06 3.78 -8.04
CA ASN A 63 11.99 2.78 -8.58
C ASN A 63 11.81 2.63 -10.09
N PHE A 64 10.57 2.59 -10.56
CA PHE A 64 10.25 2.52 -11.98
C PHE A 64 10.75 3.76 -12.73
N ILE A 65 10.53 4.96 -12.19
CA ILE A 65 11.04 6.21 -12.77
C ILE A 65 12.57 6.18 -12.84
N GLY A 66 13.25 5.74 -11.77
CA GLY A 66 14.70 5.62 -11.76
C GLY A 66 15.22 4.68 -12.86
N ALA A 67 14.57 3.53 -13.04
CA ALA A 67 14.92 2.57 -14.09
C ALA A 67 14.69 3.12 -15.50
N VAL A 68 13.57 3.84 -15.72
CA VAL A 68 13.28 4.48 -17.01
C VAL A 68 14.32 5.56 -17.34
N ILE A 69 14.72 6.37 -16.37
CA ILE A 69 15.78 7.38 -16.57
C ILE A 69 17.10 6.72 -16.93
N GLN A 70 17.51 5.67 -16.21
CA GLN A 70 18.73 4.92 -16.53
C GLN A 70 18.69 4.30 -17.92
N TRP A 71 17.55 3.72 -18.30
CA TRP A 71 17.34 3.17 -19.64
C TRP A 71 17.48 4.24 -20.72
N ILE A 72 16.83 5.40 -20.54
CA ILE A 72 16.95 6.52 -21.48
C ILE A 72 18.40 6.98 -21.60
N VAL A 73 19.11 7.17 -20.48
CA VAL A 73 20.52 7.60 -20.50
C VAL A 73 21.41 6.60 -21.23
N SER A 74 21.13 5.30 -21.11
CA SER A 74 21.90 4.24 -21.80
C SER A 74 21.76 4.26 -23.33
N LEU A 75 20.73 4.91 -23.88
CA LEU A 75 20.55 5.02 -25.33
C LEU A 75 21.37 6.17 -25.95
N PHE A 76 21.85 7.10 -25.13
CA PHE A 76 22.62 8.28 -25.55
C PHE A 76 24.12 8.18 -25.23
N HIS A 77 24.57 7.02 -24.73
CA HIS A 77 25.96 6.74 -24.40
C HIS A 77 26.45 5.54 -25.20
#